data_AF-A0A265QCD7-F1
#
_entry.id   AF-A0A265QCD7-F1
#
_cell.length_a   1.000
_cell.length_b   1.000
_cell.length_c   1.000
_cell.angle_alpha   90.00
_cell.angle_beta   90.00
_cell.angle_gamma   90.00
#
_symmetry.space_group_name_H-M   'P 1'
#
loop_
_entity.id
_entity.type
_entity.pdbx_description
1 polymer ?
#
loop_
_entity_poly.entity_id
_entity_poly.type
_entity_poly.pdbx_seq_one_letter_code
_entity_poly.pdbx_strand_id
1 'polypeptide(L)'
;MVKNEDKSLKERRILNLIYKESDYQVVEESEDPDFKIKYKYEDRKFGVEITEFYLNGSNARIRNIPIYFEEIMNNRRYRHKEDKKVLEVKELELISSDGSVEPIEGIMQELPSYEEYSDLLADMINNKSNKYINYDKQLSHINLIIYDTERRLNYIIKEEFCLYVMKNKLIKELIRTEFREIFLITAIDSKEYYFPLKLIFVLTELYKLNAYINSNPQLVKSEEHELLVFASYLHSIGMKNIAYIDKESIEIISSGYGIIVDENNKLTIRNYNDYSIPKNSVIFNPEIESSSKFSSEVLNHINEFSSDSYLGTNIGFEVLND
;
A
#
# COMPACT_ATOMS: atom_id res chain seq x y z
N MET A 1 6.57 -1.08 -30.21
CA MET A 1 5.27 -0.51 -29.78
C MET A 1 5.57 0.88 -29.26
N VAL A 2 5.00 1.93 -29.83
CA VAL A 2 5.24 3.31 -29.35
C VAL A 2 4.33 3.51 -28.14
N LYS A 3 4.88 3.45 -26.92
CA LYS A 3 4.17 3.88 -25.70
C LYS A 3 3.77 5.35 -25.95
N ASN A 4 2.51 5.70 -25.68
CA ASN A 4 2.03 7.07 -25.84
C ASN A 4 2.89 7.99 -24.96
N GLU A 5 3.61 8.96 -25.54
CA GLU A 5 4.60 9.79 -24.82
C GLU A 5 4.02 10.43 -23.56
N ASP A 6 2.75 10.86 -23.60
CA ASP A 6 2.03 11.42 -22.45
C ASP A 6 1.88 10.45 -21.28
N LYS A 7 1.67 9.16 -21.57
CA LYS A 7 1.50 8.12 -20.54
C LYS A 7 2.83 7.85 -19.84
N SER A 8 3.91 7.71 -20.61
CA SER A 8 5.25 7.47 -20.06
C SER A 8 5.70 8.64 -19.17
N LEU A 9 5.51 9.89 -19.63
CA LEU A 9 5.82 11.08 -18.84
C LEU A 9 5.03 11.13 -17.52
N LYS A 10 3.75 10.75 -17.56
CA LYS A 10 2.90 10.70 -16.36
C LYS A 10 3.35 9.63 -15.37
N GLU A 11 3.66 8.43 -15.85
CA GLU A 11 4.21 7.34 -15.03
C GLU A 11 5.55 7.74 -14.41
N ARG A 12 6.44 8.36 -15.20
CA ARG A 12 7.72 8.87 -14.70
C ARG A 12 7.55 9.93 -13.61
N ARG A 13 6.58 10.84 -13.76
CA ARG A 13 6.24 11.81 -12.71
C ARG A 13 5.76 11.12 -11.44
N ILE A 14 4.91 10.10 -11.54
CA ILE A 14 4.44 9.34 -10.37
C ILE A 14 5.61 8.61 -9.69
N LEU A 15 6.54 8.04 -10.46
CA LEU A 15 7.75 7.40 -9.92
C LEU A 15 8.55 8.39 -9.05
N ASN A 16 8.74 9.61 -9.56
CA ASN A 16 9.54 10.65 -8.91
C ASN A 16 8.92 11.17 -7.60
N LEU A 17 7.64 10.92 -7.33
CA LEU A 17 7.00 11.26 -6.04
C LEU A 17 7.57 10.46 -4.86
N ILE A 18 8.20 9.32 -5.13
CA ILE A 18 8.78 8.42 -4.11
C ILE A 18 10.28 8.29 -4.30
N TYR A 19 10.72 8.16 -5.55
CA TYR A 19 12.09 7.80 -5.89
C TYR A 19 12.84 9.00 -6.45
N LYS A 20 13.94 9.39 -5.78
CA LYS A 20 14.73 10.53 -6.20
C LYS A 20 15.71 10.14 -7.29
N GLU A 21 15.57 10.73 -8.49
CA GLU A 21 16.37 10.35 -9.65
C GLU A 21 17.90 10.41 -9.41
N SER A 22 18.35 11.34 -8.55
CA SER A 22 19.77 11.48 -8.19
C SER A 22 20.40 10.26 -7.54
N ASP A 23 19.61 9.34 -7.01
CA ASP A 23 20.09 8.21 -6.22
C ASP A 23 20.40 6.99 -7.11
N TYR A 24 19.93 7.02 -8.36
CA TYR A 24 20.04 5.92 -9.30
C TYR A 24 21.21 6.07 -10.27
N GLN A 25 21.77 4.92 -10.65
CA GLN A 25 22.66 4.82 -11.79
C GLN A 25 21.87 4.70 -13.09
N VAL A 26 20.73 3.99 -13.04
CA VAL A 26 19.93 3.63 -14.21
C VAL A 26 18.45 3.64 -13.84
N VAL A 27 17.64 4.27 -14.69
CA VAL A 27 16.17 4.17 -14.70
C VAL A 27 15.75 3.86 -16.13
N GLU A 28 15.38 2.62 -16.40
CA GLU A 28 14.95 2.12 -17.72
C GLU A 28 13.45 1.93 -17.76
N GLU A 29 12.77 2.48 -18.77
CA GLU A 29 11.38 2.14 -19.06
C GLU A 29 11.29 0.71 -19.61
N SER A 30 10.26 -0.02 -19.19
CA SER A 30 9.97 -1.36 -19.68
C SER A 30 8.45 -1.59 -19.72
N GLU A 31 8.03 -2.71 -20.30
CA GLU A 31 6.61 -3.08 -20.36
C GLU A 31 6.18 -3.92 -19.14
N ASP A 32 7.12 -4.65 -18.52
CA ASP A 32 6.85 -5.69 -17.52
C ASP A 32 8.04 -5.82 -16.54
N PRO A 33 8.15 -4.95 -15.51
CA PRO A 33 7.23 -3.88 -15.10
C PRO A 33 7.51 -2.54 -15.79
N ASP A 34 6.74 -1.49 -15.49
CA ASP A 34 6.88 -0.15 -16.10
C ASP A 34 8.30 0.45 -16.03
N PHE A 35 9.03 0.23 -14.93
CA PHE A 35 10.41 0.68 -14.77
C PHE A 35 11.34 -0.39 -14.20
N LYS A 36 12.60 -0.40 -14.65
CA LYS A 36 13.71 -1.15 -14.06
C LYS A 36 14.75 -0.18 -13.54
N ILE A 37 15.05 -0.27 -12.26
CA ILE A 37 15.87 0.71 -11.54
C ILE A 37 17.11 0.04 -10.96
N LYS A 38 18.25 0.73 -11.03
CA LYS A 38 19.51 0.33 -10.38
C LYS A 38 20.07 1.48 -9.56
N TYR A 39 20.27 1.28 -8.26
CA TYR A 39 20.99 2.23 -7.40
C TYR A 39 22.48 2.31 -7.74
N LYS A 40 23.12 3.45 -7.46
CA LYS A 40 24.56 3.67 -7.70
C LYS A 40 25.48 2.69 -6.99
N TYR A 41 25.03 2.12 -5.86
CA TYR A 41 25.83 1.26 -4.99
C TYR A 41 25.28 -0.17 -4.87
N GLU A 42 24.33 -0.56 -5.72
CA GLU A 42 23.77 -1.92 -5.76
C GLU A 42 24.10 -2.61 -7.08
N ASP A 43 24.30 -3.92 -7.04
CA ASP A 43 24.62 -4.70 -8.23
C ASP A 43 23.37 -5.12 -9.02
N ARG A 44 22.22 -5.26 -8.34
CA ARG A 44 20.98 -5.79 -8.91
C ARG A 44 19.99 -4.69 -9.26
N LYS A 45 19.21 -4.94 -10.31
CA LYS A 45 18.05 -4.12 -10.68
C LYS A 45 16.81 -4.59 -9.92
N PHE A 46 15.94 -3.65 -9.56
CA PHE A 46 14.59 -3.94 -9.11
C PHE A 46 13.57 -3.32 -10.07
N GLY A 47 12.34 -3.80 -10.00
CA GLY A 47 11.24 -3.31 -10.81
C GLY A 47 10.31 -2.37 -10.05
N VAL A 48 9.70 -1.44 -10.77
CA VAL A 48 8.58 -0.65 -10.26
C VAL A 48 7.44 -0.70 -11.26
N GLU A 49 6.29 -1.18 -10.81
CA GLU A 49 5.03 -1.14 -11.54
C GLU A 49 4.23 0.08 -11.07
N ILE A 50 3.62 0.81 -11.99
CA ILE A 50 2.80 1.97 -11.66
C ILE A 50 1.35 1.73 -12.06
N THR A 51 0.43 2.22 -11.25
CA THR A 51 -0.98 2.24 -11.60
C THR A 51 -1.66 3.44 -11.00
N GLU A 52 -2.60 4.00 -11.75
CA GLU A 52 -3.49 5.03 -11.25
C GLU A 52 -4.77 4.37 -10.73
N PHE A 53 -5.24 4.85 -9.58
CA PHE A 53 -6.46 4.40 -8.95
C PHE A 53 -7.62 5.34 -9.28
N TYR A 54 -8.71 4.74 -9.76
CA TYR A 54 -9.96 5.39 -10.10
C TYR A 54 -11.10 4.59 -9.46
N LEU A 55 -12.16 5.26 -9.03
CA LEU A 55 -13.32 4.57 -8.44
C LEU A 55 -14.00 3.61 -9.42
N ASN A 56 -14.05 4.01 -10.69
CA ASN A 56 -14.63 3.23 -11.77
C ASN A 56 -14.15 3.77 -13.14
N GLY A 57 -14.59 3.11 -14.21
CA GLY A 57 -14.24 3.52 -15.58
C GLY A 57 -14.76 4.90 -15.99
N SER A 58 -15.87 5.37 -15.42
CA SER A 58 -16.41 6.71 -15.70
C SER A 58 -15.50 7.79 -15.11
N ASN A 59 -15.03 7.59 -13.87
CA ASN A 59 -14.04 8.46 -13.24
C ASN A 59 -12.70 8.47 -14.00
N ALA A 60 -12.25 7.31 -14.48
CA ALA A 60 -11.05 7.24 -15.33
C ALA A 60 -11.22 8.02 -16.63
N ARG A 61 -12.39 7.93 -17.28
CA ARG A 61 -12.68 8.67 -18.51
C ARG A 61 -12.74 10.17 -18.26
N ILE A 62 -13.48 10.66 -17.26
CA ILE A 62 -13.64 12.10 -17.02
C ILE A 62 -12.32 12.78 -16.66
N ARG A 63 -11.40 12.07 -15.99
CA ARG A 63 -10.08 12.59 -15.62
C ARG A 63 -9.05 12.55 -16.75
N ASN A 64 -9.10 11.54 -17.63
CA ASN A 64 -8.05 11.32 -18.63
C ASN A 64 -8.43 11.71 -20.05
N ILE A 65 -9.72 11.87 -20.36
CA ILE A 65 -10.14 12.36 -21.67
C ILE A 65 -10.21 13.89 -21.59
N PRO A 66 -9.32 14.62 -22.30
CA PRO A 66 -9.40 16.06 -22.37
C PRO A 66 -10.80 16.52 -22.77
N ILE A 67 -11.25 17.66 -22.27
CA ILE A 67 -12.57 18.28 -22.51
C ILE A 67 -13.80 17.42 -22.15
N TYR A 68 -13.67 16.20 -21.62
CA TYR A 68 -14.84 15.34 -21.41
C TYR A 68 -15.80 15.89 -20.34
N PHE A 69 -15.27 16.54 -19.31
CA PHE A 69 -16.09 17.29 -18.35
C PHE A 69 -16.95 18.35 -19.06
N GLU A 70 -16.36 19.17 -19.93
CA GLU A 70 -17.06 20.21 -20.69
C GLU A 70 -18.10 19.62 -21.67
N GLU A 71 -17.80 18.48 -22.29
CA GLU A 71 -18.75 17.76 -23.15
C GLU A 71 -20.03 17.34 -22.38
N ILE A 72 -19.87 16.88 -21.13
CA ILE A 72 -21.00 16.51 -20.27
C ILE A 72 -21.75 17.75 -19.79
N MET A 73 -21.03 18.76 -19.29
CA MET A 73 -21.61 19.98 -18.72
C MET A 73 -22.32 20.84 -19.76
N ASN A 74 -21.80 20.97 -20.98
CA ASN A 74 -22.38 21.85 -22.00
C ASN A 74 -23.37 21.14 -22.91
N ASN A 75 -23.13 19.86 -23.21
CA ASN A 75 -23.84 19.15 -24.27
C ASN A 75 -24.52 17.85 -23.82
N ARG A 76 -24.41 17.48 -22.53
CA ARG A 76 -24.87 16.18 -22.00
C ARG A 76 -24.39 15.00 -22.85
N ARG A 77 -23.19 15.12 -23.42
CA ARG A 77 -22.61 14.14 -24.35
C ARG A 77 -21.80 13.11 -23.56
N TYR A 78 -22.41 11.96 -23.33
CA TYR A 78 -21.76 10.82 -22.65
C TYR A 78 -21.10 9.88 -23.66
N ARG A 79 -19.88 9.45 -23.37
CA ARG A 79 -19.08 8.54 -24.20
C ARG A 79 -19.35 7.06 -23.90
N HIS A 80 -19.85 6.74 -22.70
CA HIS A 80 -20.27 5.39 -22.32
C HIS A 80 -21.65 5.40 -21.66
N LYS A 81 -22.39 4.29 -21.78
CA LYS A 81 -23.74 4.15 -21.21
C LYS A 81 -23.78 4.28 -19.68
N GLU A 82 -22.71 3.88 -19.00
CA GLU A 82 -22.58 3.97 -17.54
C GLU A 82 -22.30 5.40 -17.07
N ASP A 83 -21.66 6.21 -17.91
CA ASP A 83 -21.33 7.61 -17.59
C ASP A 83 -22.60 8.40 -17.30
N LYS A 84 -23.69 8.13 -18.03
CA LYS A 84 -24.97 8.80 -17.82
C LYS A 84 -25.55 8.58 -16.41
N LYS A 85 -25.23 7.45 -15.78
CA LYS A 85 -25.68 7.12 -14.41
C LYS A 85 -24.73 7.65 -13.34
N VAL A 86 -23.43 7.58 -13.61
CA VAL A 86 -22.36 7.88 -12.63
C VAL A 86 -21.95 9.35 -12.63
N LEU A 87 -22.08 10.03 -13.78
CA LEU A 87 -21.68 11.42 -14.01
C LEU A 87 -22.92 12.29 -14.27
N GLU A 88 -23.96 12.10 -13.45
CA GLU A 88 -25.21 12.85 -13.57
C GLU A 88 -24.97 14.33 -13.23
N VAL A 89 -25.43 15.21 -14.12
CA VAL A 89 -25.42 16.66 -13.88
C VAL A 89 -26.64 17.04 -13.06
N LYS A 90 -26.42 17.72 -11.94
CA LYS A 90 -27.43 18.20 -11.01
C LYS A 90 -27.27 19.70 -10.77
N GLU A 91 -28.37 20.33 -10.37
CA GLU A 91 -28.34 21.70 -9.84
C GLU A 91 -27.83 21.66 -8.39
N LEU A 92 -26.92 22.58 -8.08
CA LEU A 92 -26.28 22.78 -6.78
C LEU A 92 -26.48 24.24 -6.37
N GLU A 93 -26.50 24.49 -5.07
CA GLU A 93 -26.60 25.85 -4.52
C GLU A 93 -25.22 26.31 -4.04
N LEU A 94 -24.68 27.35 -4.67
CA LEU A 94 -23.48 28.04 -4.20
C LEU A 94 -23.89 29.08 -3.16
N ILE A 95 -23.46 28.88 -1.92
CA ILE A 95 -23.75 29.80 -0.81
C ILE A 95 -22.52 30.66 -0.56
N SER A 96 -22.64 31.96 -0.85
CA SER A 96 -21.59 32.95 -0.60
C SER A 96 -21.47 33.28 0.88
N SER A 97 -20.34 33.86 1.28
CA SER A 97 -20.09 34.27 2.68
C SER A 97 -21.08 35.31 3.23
N ASP A 98 -21.75 36.07 2.34
CA ASP A 98 -22.80 37.03 2.70
C ASP A 98 -24.21 36.39 2.80
N GLY A 99 -24.30 35.07 2.57
CA GLY A 99 -25.56 34.32 2.58
C GLY A 99 -26.33 34.34 1.26
N SER A 100 -25.81 34.96 0.20
CA SER A 100 -26.43 34.88 -1.13
C SER A 100 -26.32 33.46 -1.70
N VAL A 101 -27.39 33.01 -2.37
CA VAL A 101 -27.49 31.67 -2.96
C VAL A 101 -27.60 31.80 -4.47
N GLU A 102 -26.71 31.13 -5.19
CA GLU A 102 -26.67 31.08 -6.66
C GLU A 102 -26.82 29.63 -7.13
N PRO A 103 -27.80 29.29 -7.99
CA PRO A 103 -27.88 27.96 -8.56
C PRO A 103 -26.79 27.76 -9.62
N ILE A 104 -26.03 26.68 -9.50
CA ILE A 104 -25.00 26.26 -10.45
C ILE A 104 -25.26 24.82 -10.88
N GLU A 105 -24.82 24.43 -12.07
CA GLU A 105 -24.81 23.01 -12.46
C GLU A 105 -23.48 22.36 -12.08
N GLY A 106 -23.52 21.12 -11.61
CA GLY A 106 -22.33 20.33 -11.34
C GLY A 106 -22.57 18.83 -11.48
N ILE A 107 -21.49 18.07 -11.63
CA ILE A 107 -21.54 16.61 -11.58
C ILE A 107 -21.44 16.19 -10.12
N MET A 108 -22.51 15.59 -9.59
CA MET A 108 -22.56 15.12 -8.21
C MET A 108 -22.37 13.61 -8.19
N GLN A 109 -21.39 13.14 -7.42
CA GLN A 109 -21.10 11.71 -7.27
C GLN A 109 -21.17 11.30 -5.80
N GLU A 110 -21.73 10.12 -5.56
CA GLU A 110 -21.61 9.47 -4.26
C GLU A 110 -20.21 8.87 -4.15
N LEU A 111 -19.53 9.19 -3.04
CA LEU A 111 -18.24 8.59 -2.73
C LEU A 111 -18.45 7.23 -2.07
N PRO A 112 -17.60 6.23 -2.35
CA PRO A 112 -17.67 4.96 -1.64
C PRO A 112 -17.44 5.17 -0.15
N SER A 113 -17.99 4.26 0.64
CA SER A 113 -17.55 4.06 2.03
C SER A 113 -16.05 3.74 2.07
N TYR A 114 -15.42 3.90 3.23
CA TYR A 114 -14.00 3.55 3.39
C TYR A 114 -13.75 2.05 3.19
N GLU A 115 -14.72 1.20 3.55
CA GLU A 115 -14.65 -0.24 3.31
C GLU A 115 -14.68 -0.55 1.81
N GLU A 116 -15.61 0.02 1.06
CA GLU A 116 -15.66 -0.13 -0.40
C GLU A 116 -14.40 0.43 -1.08
N TYR A 117 -13.86 1.56 -0.61
CA TYR A 117 -12.60 2.11 -1.12
C TYR A 117 -11.42 1.14 -0.87
N SER A 118 -11.31 0.59 0.34
CA SER A 118 -10.31 -0.43 0.64
C SER A 118 -10.49 -1.68 -0.22
N ASP A 119 -11.72 -2.07 -0.50
CA ASP A 119 -12.02 -3.23 -1.33
C ASP A 119 -11.63 -3.01 -2.80
N LEU A 120 -11.81 -1.79 -3.32
CA LEU A 120 -11.37 -1.40 -4.65
C LEU A 120 -9.83 -1.40 -4.76
N LEU A 121 -9.12 -0.94 -3.73
CA LEU A 121 -7.66 -1.04 -3.67
C LEU A 121 -7.20 -2.50 -3.68
N ALA A 122 -7.87 -3.36 -2.90
CA ALA A 122 -7.58 -4.79 -2.87
C ALA A 122 -7.76 -5.43 -4.26
N ASP A 123 -8.87 -5.14 -4.95
CA ASP A 123 -9.12 -5.64 -6.31
C ASP A 123 -8.06 -5.16 -7.31
N MET A 124 -7.60 -3.91 -7.19
CA MET A 124 -6.51 -3.38 -8.01
C MET A 124 -5.21 -4.15 -7.79
N ILE A 125 -4.84 -4.40 -6.53
CA ILE A 125 -3.64 -5.15 -6.17
C ILE A 125 -3.72 -6.58 -6.69
N ASN A 126 -4.87 -7.25 -6.53
CA ASN A 126 -5.10 -8.59 -7.05
C ASN A 126 -4.95 -8.63 -8.58
N ASN A 127 -5.57 -7.69 -9.29
CA ASN A 127 -5.47 -7.58 -10.74
C ASN A 127 -4.04 -7.39 -11.24
N LYS A 128 -3.23 -6.58 -10.52
CA LYS A 128 -1.81 -6.39 -10.82
C LYS A 128 -0.97 -7.61 -10.44
N SER A 129 -1.29 -8.28 -9.34
CA SER A 129 -0.63 -9.51 -8.89
C SER A 129 -0.79 -10.64 -9.90
N ASN A 130 -1.94 -10.74 -10.57
CA ASN A 130 -2.16 -11.72 -11.64
C ASN A 130 -1.23 -11.54 -12.85
N LYS A 131 -0.70 -10.33 -13.07
CA LYS A 131 0.29 -10.05 -14.13
C LYS A 131 1.72 -10.33 -13.70
N TYR A 132 1.97 -10.45 -12.40
CA TYR A 132 3.31 -10.62 -11.82
C TYR A 132 4.07 -11.82 -12.39
N ILE A 133 3.36 -12.87 -12.80
CA ILE A 133 3.96 -14.06 -13.39
C ILE A 133 4.78 -13.74 -14.65
N ASN A 134 4.38 -12.72 -15.42
CA ASN A 134 5.03 -12.32 -16.67
C ASN A 134 6.23 -11.39 -16.47
N TYR A 135 6.39 -10.80 -15.28
CA TYR A 135 7.48 -9.88 -15.02
C TYR A 135 8.86 -10.55 -15.01
N ASP A 136 9.87 -9.77 -15.38
CA ASP A 136 11.27 -10.18 -15.49
C ASP A 136 11.81 -10.81 -14.20
N LYS A 137 12.12 -12.11 -14.27
CA LYS A 137 12.62 -12.90 -13.13
C LYS A 137 14.09 -12.62 -12.76
N GLN A 138 14.79 -11.80 -13.56
CA GLN A 138 16.15 -11.37 -13.23
C GLN A 138 16.18 -10.20 -12.24
N LEU A 139 15.05 -9.52 -12.05
CA LEU A 139 14.91 -8.45 -11.06
C LEU A 139 14.99 -9.02 -9.64
N SER A 140 15.60 -8.28 -8.72
CA SER A 140 15.69 -8.71 -7.31
C SER A 140 14.33 -8.77 -6.62
N HIS A 141 13.42 -7.90 -7.04
CA HIS A 141 12.04 -7.78 -6.58
C HIS A 141 11.33 -6.72 -7.43
N ILE A 142 10.03 -6.55 -7.18
CA ILE A 142 9.21 -5.53 -7.82
C ILE A 142 8.36 -4.84 -6.75
N ASN A 143 8.33 -3.51 -6.77
CA ASN A 143 7.44 -2.69 -5.96
C ASN A 143 6.26 -2.20 -6.82
N LEU A 144 5.10 -1.98 -6.23
CA LEU A 144 3.93 -1.39 -6.88
C LEU A 144 3.69 0.01 -6.33
N ILE A 145 3.48 1.00 -7.20
CA ILE A 145 2.96 2.32 -6.84
C ILE A 145 1.52 2.43 -7.31
N ILE A 146 0.62 2.75 -6.37
CA ILE A 146 -0.77 3.08 -6.63
C ILE A 146 -0.94 4.58 -6.41
N TYR A 147 -1.27 5.32 -7.46
CA TYR A 147 -1.53 6.75 -7.39
C TYR A 147 -3.05 7.02 -7.31
N ASP A 148 -3.53 7.40 -6.13
CA ASP A 148 -4.94 7.71 -5.87
C ASP A 148 -5.35 9.05 -6.48
N THR A 149 -6.07 8.97 -7.60
CA THR A 149 -6.59 10.16 -8.29
C THR A 149 -7.87 10.71 -7.66
N GLU A 150 -8.52 9.93 -6.80
CA GLU A 150 -9.85 10.21 -6.26
C GLU A 150 -9.79 10.92 -4.92
N ARG A 151 -8.64 10.82 -4.22
CA ARG A 151 -8.34 11.52 -2.98
C ARG A 151 -9.41 11.29 -1.91
N ARG A 152 -9.91 10.05 -1.83
CA ARG A 152 -10.99 9.67 -0.91
C ARG A 152 -10.63 9.93 0.56
N LEU A 153 -9.34 9.93 0.86
CA LEU A 153 -8.78 10.11 2.19
C LEU A 153 -8.46 11.58 2.53
N ASN A 154 -8.81 12.55 1.68
CA ASN A 154 -8.39 13.95 1.88
C ASN A 154 -8.82 14.57 3.22
N TYR A 155 -9.91 14.10 3.81
CA TYR A 155 -10.50 14.67 5.01
C TYR A 155 -10.33 13.81 6.27
N ILE A 156 -9.52 12.74 6.21
CA ILE A 156 -9.23 11.94 7.42
C ILE A 156 -8.10 12.59 8.23
N ILE A 157 -8.01 12.19 9.49
CA ILE A 157 -6.80 12.44 10.29
C ILE A 157 -5.75 11.41 9.88
N LYS A 158 -4.50 11.85 9.66
CA LYS A 158 -3.42 10.98 9.18
C LYS A 158 -3.19 9.77 10.08
N GLU A 159 -3.24 9.97 11.39
CA GLU A 159 -3.10 8.92 12.40
C GLU A 159 -4.14 7.82 12.28
N GLU A 160 -5.31 8.12 11.72
CA GLU A 160 -6.42 7.19 11.54
C GLU A 160 -6.34 6.44 10.19
N PHE A 161 -5.27 6.61 9.40
CA PHE A 161 -5.12 5.96 8.10
C PHE A 161 -5.39 4.45 8.14
N CYS A 162 -4.83 3.74 9.12
CA CYS A 162 -5.04 2.30 9.29
C CYS A 162 -6.52 1.95 9.49
N LEU A 163 -7.26 2.76 10.26
CA LEU A 163 -8.68 2.53 10.55
C LEU A 163 -9.50 2.52 9.26
N TYR A 164 -9.18 3.40 8.32
CA TYR A 164 -9.93 3.56 7.07
C TYR A 164 -9.46 2.63 5.96
N VAL A 165 -8.16 2.36 5.88
CA VAL A 165 -7.55 1.64 4.74
C VAL A 165 -7.31 0.16 5.02
N MET A 166 -6.88 -0.24 6.22
CA MET A 166 -6.47 -1.62 6.50
C MET A 166 -7.67 -2.53 6.81
N LYS A 167 -8.52 -2.77 5.81
CA LYS A 167 -9.67 -3.69 5.91
C LYS A 167 -9.30 -5.12 5.49
N ASN A 168 -10.16 -6.05 5.89
CA ASN A 168 -9.93 -7.50 5.74
C ASN A 168 -9.59 -7.93 4.31
N LYS A 169 -10.26 -7.38 3.30
CA LYS A 169 -9.99 -7.74 1.90
C LYS A 169 -8.61 -7.24 1.47
N LEU A 170 -8.26 -5.99 1.77
CA LEU A 170 -6.94 -5.45 1.47
C LEU A 170 -5.83 -6.22 2.19
N ILE A 171 -5.99 -6.50 3.49
CA ILE A 171 -5.02 -7.29 4.27
C ILE A 171 -4.74 -8.64 3.61
N LYS A 172 -5.79 -9.36 3.18
CA LYS A 172 -5.63 -10.64 2.48
C LYS A 172 -4.81 -10.51 1.20
N GLU A 173 -5.00 -9.43 0.45
CA GLU A 173 -4.22 -9.18 -0.77
C GLU A 173 -2.78 -8.77 -0.46
N LEU A 174 -2.53 -7.99 0.59
CA LEU A 174 -1.18 -7.64 1.05
C LEU A 174 -0.37 -8.88 1.48
N ILE A 175 -1.02 -9.85 2.13
CA ILE A 175 -0.39 -11.12 2.54
C ILE A 175 -0.01 -11.97 1.32
N ARG A 176 -0.87 -12.01 0.30
CA ARG A 176 -0.74 -12.94 -0.84
C ARG A 176 0.12 -12.43 -1.98
N THR A 177 0.19 -11.12 -2.16
CA THR A 177 0.87 -10.52 -3.31
C THR A 177 2.39 -10.68 -3.25
N GLU A 178 2.99 -10.94 -4.41
CA GLU A 178 4.44 -11.12 -4.61
C GLU A 178 5.19 -9.78 -4.80
N PHE A 179 4.49 -8.63 -4.85
CA PHE A 179 5.14 -7.32 -4.78
C PHE A 179 5.88 -7.21 -3.44
N ARG A 180 7.12 -6.70 -3.44
CA ARG A 180 7.90 -6.55 -2.21
C ARG A 180 7.29 -5.48 -1.32
N GLU A 181 6.96 -4.33 -1.89
CA GLU A 181 6.15 -3.28 -1.26
C GLU A 181 5.11 -2.75 -2.25
N ILE A 182 4.01 -2.23 -1.70
CA ILE A 182 2.96 -1.48 -2.36
C ILE A 182 2.87 -0.10 -1.71
N PHE A 183 3.21 0.93 -2.46
CA PHE A 183 3.09 2.31 -2.04
C PHE A 183 1.76 2.88 -2.52
N LEU A 184 0.92 3.36 -1.59
CA LEU A 184 -0.26 4.16 -1.92
C LEU A 184 0.09 5.64 -1.81
N ILE A 185 0.05 6.34 -2.93
CA ILE A 185 0.14 7.81 -2.97
C ILE A 185 -1.29 8.35 -2.92
N THR A 186 -1.60 9.18 -1.93
CA THR A 186 -2.92 9.81 -1.77
C THR A 186 -2.78 11.16 -1.05
N ALA A 187 -3.87 11.93 -1.02
CA ALA A 187 -3.92 13.21 -0.34
C ALA A 187 -4.60 13.08 1.02
N ILE A 188 -4.01 13.73 2.03
CA ILE A 188 -4.60 13.96 3.36
C ILE A 188 -4.37 15.44 3.70
N ASP A 189 -5.41 16.16 4.08
CA ASP A 189 -5.37 17.59 4.37
C ASP A 189 -4.72 18.40 3.23
N SER A 190 -5.12 18.10 1.99
CA SER A 190 -4.61 18.73 0.76
C SER A 190 -3.11 18.55 0.49
N LYS A 191 -2.41 17.73 1.28
CA LYS A 191 -1.01 17.35 1.08
C LYS A 191 -0.91 15.93 0.58
N GLU A 192 0.03 15.68 -0.33
CA GLU A 192 0.25 14.34 -0.87
C GLU A 192 1.29 13.59 -0.04
N TYR A 193 0.94 12.35 0.29
CA TYR A 193 1.80 11.43 1.03
C TYR A 193 1.85 10.10 0.29
N TYR A 194 2.95 9.37 0.46
CA TYR A 194 3.03 7.95 0.14
C TYR A 194 3.03 7.10 1.42
N PHE A 195 2.24 6.02 1.39
CA PHE A 195 2.06 5.07 2.48
C PHE A 195 2.59 3.69 2.06
N PRO A 196 3.65 3.16 2.71
CA PRO A 196 4.10 1.78 2.49
C PRO A 196 3.15 0.79 3.14
N LEU A 197 2.26 0.18 2.35
CA LEU A 197 1.15 -0.61 2.88
C LEU A 197 1.62 -1.89 3.58
N LYS A 198 2.66 -2.57 3.09
CA LYS A 198 3.19 -3.77 3.72
C LYS A 198 3.94 -3.46 5.00
N LEU A 199 4.69 -2.35 5.08
CA LEU A 199 5.25 -1.90 6.36
C LEU A 199 4.16 -1.67 7.40
N ILE A 200 3.15 -0.87 7.04
CA ILE A 200 2.07 -0.51 7.94
C ILE A 200 1.35 -1.78 8.41
N PHE A 201 1.11 -2.72 7.51
CA PHE A 201 0.56 -4.03 7.84
C PHE A 201 1.44 -4.81 8.83
N VAL A 202 2.72 -5.03 8.51
CA VAL A 202 3.65 -5.79 9.39
C VAL A 202 3.72 -5.17 10.79
N LEU A 203 3.77 -3.85 10.89
CA LEU A 203 3.78 -3.17 12.19
C LEU A 203 2.45 -3.34 12.93
N THR A 204 1.33 -3.20 12.22
CA THR A 204 0.00 -3.43 12.80
C THR A 204 -0.09 -4.85 13.39
N GLU A 205 0.39 -5.85 12.67
CA GLU A 205 0.40 -7.25 13.13
C GLU A 205 1.35 -7.47 14.32
N LEU A 206 2.50 -6.79 14.36
CA LEU A 206 3.40 -6.83 15.52
C LEU A 206 2.74 -6.25 16.78
N TYR A 207 2.15 -5.06 16.67
CA TYR A 207 1.47 -4.43 17.81
C TYR A 207 0.27 -5.25 18.29
N LYS A 208 -0.53 -5.81 17.37
CA LYS A 208 -1.65 -6.70 17.69
C LYS A 208 -1.18 -7.94 18.45
N LEU A 209 -0.15 -8.62 17.93
CA LEU A 209 0.39 -9.81 18.58
C LEU A 209 0.92 -9.48 19.98
N ASN A 210 1.69 -8.40 20.12
CA ASN A 210 2.24 -7.98 21.41
C ASN A 210 1.14 -7.64 22.43
N ALA A 211 0.09 -6.92 22.02
CA ALA A 211 -1.03 -6.61 22.89
C ALA A 211 -1.78 -7.88 23.33
N TYR A 212 -1.93 -8.84 22.43
CA TYR A 212 -2.53 -10.13 22.73
C TYR A 212 -1.68 -10.99 23.68
N ILE A 213 -0.36 -11.08 23.45
CA ILE A 213 0.59 -11.80 24.33
C ILE A 213 0.61 -11.18 25.72
N ASN A 214 0.63 -9.85 25.83
CA ASN A 214 0.60 -9.16 27.12
C ASN A 214 -0.67 -9.47 27.91
N SER A 215 -1.79 -9.70 27.22
CA SER A 215 -3.05 -10.11 27.83
C SER A 215 -3.13 -11.63 28.10
N ASN A 216 -2.25 -12.42 27.48
CA ASN A 216 -2.25 -13.90 27.51
C ASN A 216 -0.82 -14.48 27.61
N PRO A 217 -0.06 -14.15 28.67
CA PRO A 217 1.37 -14.50 28.76
C PRO A 217 1.65 -16.01 28.71
N GLN A 218 0.66 -16.85 29.04
CA GLN A 218 0.75 -18.32 28.99
C GLN A 218 0.94 -18.90 27.59
N LEU A 219 0.72 -18.12 26.53
CA LEU A 219 0.81 -18.60 25.14
C LEU A 219 2.23 -18.64 24.59
N VAL A 220 3.16 -17.91 25.22
CA VAL A 220 4.56 -17.86 24.80
C VAL A 220 5.42 -18.49 25.87
N LYS A 221 6.25 -19.46 25.48
CA LYS A 221 7.23 -20.03 26.42
C LYS A 221 8.28 -18.97 26.75
N SER A 222 8.65 -18.85 28.01
CA SER A 222 9.55 -17.81 28.52
C SER A 222 10.95 -17.79 27.90
N GLU A 223 11.36 -18.85 27.21
CA GLU A 223 12.68 -18.99 26.60
C GLU A 223 12.71 -18.63 25.10
N GLU A 224 11.55 -18.43 24.47
CA GLU A 224 11.46 -18.13 23.03
C GLU A 224 11.57 -16.62 22.80
N HIS A 225 12.46 -16.22 21.88
CA HIS A 225 12.63 -14.81 21.54
C HIS A 225 11.37 -14.28 20.84
N GLU A 226 10.83 -13.14 21.30
CA GLU A 226 9.54 -12.59 20.85
C GLU A 226 9.44 -12.44 19.32
N LEU A 227 10.54 -12.05 18.67
CA LEU A 227 10.60 -11.91 17.22
C LEU A 227 10.48 -13.24 16.45
N LEU A 228 10.93 -14.36 17.02
CA LEU A 228 10.71 -15.68 16.41
C LEU A 228 9.24 -16.11 16.55
N VAL A 229 8.60 -15.76 17.66
CA VAL A 229 7.14 -15.92 17.86
C VAL A 229 6.38 -15.07 16.83
N PHE A 230 6.82 -13.84 16.60
CA PHE A 230 6.23 -12.96 15.59
C PHE A 230 6.41 -13.51 14.16
N ALA A 231 7.59 -14.03 13.82
CA ALA A 231 7.82 -14.68 12.53
C ALA A 231 6.91 -15.90 12.32
N SER A 232 6.73 -16.73 13.36
CA SER A 232 5.75 -17.83 13.37
C SER A 232 4.32 -17.35 13.15
N TYR A 233 3.93 -16.27 13.83
CA TYR A 233 2.60 -15.67 13.66
C TYR A 233 2.38 -15.19 12.22
N LEU A 234 3.33 -14.42 11.66
CA LEU A 234 3.26 -13.96 10.27
C LEU A 234 3.15 -15.14 9.29
N HIS A 235 3.92 -16.20 9.52
CA HIS A 235 3.83 -17.42 8.71
C HIS A 235 2.43 -18.07 8.84
N SER A 236 1.88 -18.15 10.05
CA SER A 236 0.56 -18.73 10.33
C SER A 236 -0.61 -17.95 9.70
N ILE A 237 -0.50 -16.62 9.54
CA ILE A 237 -1.49 -15.83 8.81
C ILE A 237 -1.29 -15.88 7.28
N GLY A 238 -0.24 -16.59 6.81
CA GLY A 238 -0.01 -16.90 5.41
C GLY A 238 1.05 -16.05 4.72
N MET A 239 1.81 -15.22 5.46
CA MET A 239 2.95 -14.51 4.86
C MET A 239 4.04 -15.50 4.47
N LYS A 240 4.66 -15.24 3.32
CA LYS A 240 5.75 -16.03 2.77
C LYS A 240 7.05 -15.23 2.80
N ASN A 241 8.17 -15.91 2.52
CA ASN A 241 9.49 -15.29 2.36
C ASN A 241 9.94 -14.48 3.58
N ILE A 242 9.57 -14.96 4.77
CA ILE A 242 10.09 -14.44 6.02
C ILE A 242 11.51 -14.96 6.17
N ALA A 243 12.45 -14.08 6.46
CA ALA A 243 13.83 -14.44 6.76
C ALA A 243 14.22 -13.87 8.13
N TYR A 244 15.31 -14.35 8.69
CA TYR A 244 15.87 -13.78 9.90
C TYR A 244 17.39 -13.72 9.86
N ILE A 245 17.95 -12.85 10.68
CA ILE A 245 19.37 -12.78 10.97
C ILE A 245 19.53 -12.96 12.48
N ASP A 246 20.36 -13.93 12.87
CA ASP A 246 20.74 -14.16 14.25
C ASP A 246 22.25 -13.94 14.40
N LYS A 247 22.61 -12.80 14.99
CA LYS A 247 24.01 -12.39 15.24
C LYS A 247 24.12 -11.76 16.64
N GLU A 248 24.04 -10.44 16.70
CA GLU A 248 24.07 -9.66 17.96
C GLU A 248 22.65 -9.42 18.50
N SER A 249 21.68 -9.32 17.59
CA SER A 249 20.26 -9.20 17.86
C SER A 249 19.50 -9.99 16.80
N ILE A 250 18.34 -10.54 17.15
CA ILE A 250 17.45 -11.14 16.15
C ILE A 250 16.83 -10.02 15.31
N GLU A 251 16.92 -10.17 13.99
CA GLU A 251 16.24 -9.33 13.01
C GLU A 251 15.31 -10.20 12.19
N ILE A 252 14.02 -9.87 12.13
CA ILE A 252 13.05 -10.55 11.25
C ILE A 252 12.85 -9.70 10.00
N ILE A 253 13.04 -10.31 8.85
CA ILE A 253 12.89 -9.67 7.55
C ILE A 253 11.59 -10.16 6.91
N SER A 254 10.65 -9.24 6.69
CA SER A 254 9.40 -9.50 5.99
C SER A 254 9.07 -8.34 5.05
N SER A 255 8.66 -8.65 3.82
CA SER A 255 8.24 -7.66 2.82
C SER A 255 9.27 -6.53 2.58
N GLY A 256 10.56 -6.85 2.63
CA GLY A 256 11.62 -5.86 2.47
C GLY A 256 11.96 -5.06 3.73
N TYR A 257 11.39 -5.39 4.89
CA TYR A 257 11.68 -4.69 6.16
C TYR A 257 12.33 -5.62 7.18
N GLY A 258 13.46 -5.19 7.74
CA GLY A 258 14.06 -5.79 8.92
C GLY A 258 13.48 -5.17 10.19
N ILE A 259 12.93 -6.01 11.06
CA ILE A 259 12.33 -5.65 12.34
C ILE A 259 13.25 -6.12 13.45
N ILE A 260 13.70 -5.19 14.29
CA ILE A 260 14.53 -5.45 15.45
C ILE A 260 13.85 -4.80 16.66
N VAL A 261 13.75 -5.52 17.75
CA VAL A 261 13.31 -5.00 19.04
C VAL A 261 14.42 -5.26 20.04
N ASP A 262 14.87 -4.21 20.72
CA ASP A 262 15.91 -4.33 21.74
C ASP A 262 15.32 -4.64 23.13
N GLU A 263 16.21 -4.88 24.10
CA GLU A 263 15.86 -5.18 25.49
C GLU A 263 15.02 -4.08 26.18
N ASN A 264 14.98 -2.86 25.63
CA ASN A 264 14.19 -1.74 26.12
C ASN A 264 12.86 -1.57 25.35
N ASN A 265 12.45 -2.57 24.58
CA ASN A 265 11.29 -2.54 23.68
C ASN A 265 11.37 -1.43 22.61
N LYS A 266 12.58 -0.98 22.26
CA LYS A 266 12.76 -0.01 21.18
C LYS A 266 12.70 -0.73 19.84
N LEU A 267 11.70 -0.38 19.05
CA LEU A 267 11.55 -0.86 17.68
C LEU A 267 12.50 -0.12 16.74
N THR A 268 13.31 -0.88 15.99
CA THR A 268 14.12 -0.40 14.87
C THR A 268 13.67 -1.08 13.59
N ILE A 269 13.42 -0.28 12.56
CA ILE A 269 13.02 -0.75 11.23
C ILE A 269 14.16 -0.47 10.25
N ARG A 270 14.68 -1.52 9.61
CA ARG A 270 15.63 -1.44 8.50
C ARG A 270 14.88 -1.58 7.18
N ASN A 271 15.11 -0.65 6.26
CA ASN A 271 14.45 -0.63 4.96
C ASN A 271 15.32 -1.30 3.88
N TYR A 272 14.86 -2.42 3.35
CA TYR A 272 15.42 -3.16 2.21
C TYR A 272 14.45 -3.22 1.02
N ASN A 273 13.47 -2.32 0.94
CA ASN A 273 12.52 -2.27 -0.19
C ASN A 273 13.18 -2.03 -1.53
N ASP A 274 14.38 -1.48 -1.49
CA ASP A 274 15.13 -0.94 -2.63
C ASP A 274 16.50 -1.62 -2.76
N TYR A 275 16.85 -2.44 -1.76
CA TYR A 275 18.17 -3.03 -1.57
C TYR A 275 18.07 -4.55 -1.54
N SER A 276 19.22 -5.19 -1.75
CA SER A 276 19.33 -6.63 -1.56
C SER A 276 19.14 -6.98 -0.08
N ILE A 277 18.39 -8.04 0.21
CA ILE A 277 18.32 -8.60 1.57
C ILE A 277 19.74 -9.09 1.96
N PRO A 278 20.21 -8.88 3.21
CA PRO A 278 21.54 -9.28 3.61
C PRO A 278 21.84 -10.76 3.32
N LYS A 279 23.01 -11.05 2.75
CA LYS A 279 23.37 -12.42 2.30
C LYS A 279 23.43 -13.46 3.43
N ASN A 280 23.55 -13.00 4.67
CA ASN A 280 23.59 -13.85 5.87
C ASN A 280 22.19 -14.08 6.47
N SER A 281 21.11 -13.66 5.81
CA SER A 281 19.75 -13.98 6.23
C SER A 281 19.43 -15.45 5.97
N VAL A 282 18.72 -16.08 6.89
CA VAL A 282 18.22 -17.46 6.76
C VAL A 282 16.71 -17.42 6.55
N ILE A 283 16.18 -18.23 5.64
CA ILE A 283 14.72 -18.34 5.47
C ILE A 283 14.14 -18.99 6.73
N PHE A 284 13.13 -18.34 7.30
CA PHE A 284 12.47 -18.80 8.51
C PHE A 284 11.62 -20.05 8.23
N ASN A 285 11.78 -21.09 9.03
CA ASN A 285 10.99 -22.31 9.01
C ASN A 285 10.33 -22.56 10.39
N PRO A 286 9.02 -22.34 10.54
CA PRO A 286 8.37 -22.40 11.85
C PRO A 286 8.50 -23.77 12.55
N GLU A 287 8.77 -24.86 11.84
CA GLU A 287 8.97 -26.18 12.46
C GLU A 287 10.39 -26.38 13.05
N ILE A 288 11.35 -25.52 12.69
CA ILE A 288 12.74 -25.58 13.16
C ILE A 288 13.03 -24.44 14.13
N GLU A 289 12.72 -23.21 13.73
CA GLU A 289 13.13 -22.00 14.45
C GLU A 289 12.17 -21.55 15.54
N SER A 290 10.98 -22.15 15.65
CA SER A 290 9.99 -21.74 16.63
C SER A 290 9.25 -22.92 17.24
N SER A 291 8.94 -22.77 18.53
CA SER A 291 8.11 -23.75 19.24
C SER A 291 6.64 -23.31 19.32
N SER A 292 6.37 -22.05 18.98
CA SER A 292 5.06 -21.42 19.03
C SER A 292 4.23 -21.85 17.83
N LYS A 293 3.08 -22.47 18.11
CA LYS A 293 2.10 -22.87 17.08
C LYS A 293 0.82 -22.08 17.27
N PHE A 294 0.46 -21.30 16.26
CA PHE A 294 -0.80 -20.55 16.24
C PHE A 294 -1.91 -21.42 15.63
N SER A 295 -2.78 -21.97 16.47
CA SER A 295 -3.98 -22.66 16.00
C SER A 295 -4.98 -21.66 15.40
N SER A 296 -5.93 -22.16 14.60
CA SER A 296 -7.00 -21.32 14.05
C SER A 296 -7.79 -20.60 15.15
N GLU A 297 -7.95 -21.20 16.32
CA GLU A 297 -8.63 -20.61 17.48
C GLU A 297 -7.85 -19.41 18.03
N VAL A 298 -6.52 -19.55 18.20
CA VAL A 298 -5.66 -18.46 18.65
C VAL A 298 -5.65 -17.32 17.64
N LEU A 299 -5.56 -17.63 16.34
CA LEU A 299 -5.62 -16.62 15.28
C LEU A 299 -6.96 -15.87 15.27
N ASN A 300 -8.08 -16.57 15.49
CA ASN A 300 -9.38 -15.94 15.61
C ASN A 300 -9.44 -14.98 16.81
N HIS A 301 -8.93 -15.39 17.98
CA HIS A 301 -8.88 -14.50 19.14
C HIS A 301 -7.98 -13.27 18.93
N ILE A 302 -6.84 -13.41 18.27
CA ILE A 302 -5.98 -12.26 17.95
C ILE A 302 -6.73 -11.27 17.03
N ASN A 303 -7.46 -11.79 16.04
CA ASN A 303 -8.25 -10.97 15.12
C ASN A 303 -9.43 -10.28 15.82
N GLU A 304 -10.12 -10.97 16.72
CA GLU A 304 -11.23 -10.39 17.52
C GLU A 304 -10.73 -9.35 18.52
N PHE A 305 -9.59 -9.60 19.18
CA PHE A 305 -8.95 -8.63 20.07
C PHE A 305 -8.65 -7.29 19.36
N SER A 306 -8.48 -7.34 18.05
CA SER A 306 -8.16 -6.19 17.20
C SER A 306 -9.39 -5.39 16.75
N SER A 307 -10.63 -5.89 16.90
CA SER A 307 -11.80 -5.12 16.47
C SER A 307 -12.04 -3.86 17.31
N ASP A 308 -11.49 -3.85 18.53
CA ASP A 308 -11.71 -2.79 19.52
C ASP A 308 -10.51 -1.83 19.66
N SER A 309 -9.42 -2.08 18.92
CA SER A 309 -8.21 -1.25 18.95
C SER A 309 -7.56 -1.12 17.57
N TYR A 310 -7.31 0.11 17.12
CA TYR A 310 -6.59 0.37 15.87
C TYR A 310 -5.21 0.95 16.16
N LEU A 311 -4.24 0.64 15.29
CA LEU A 311 -2.94 1.29 15.34
C LEU A 311 -3.07 2.71 14.79
N GLY A 312 -3.08 3.69 15.70
CA GLY A 312 -2.86 5.08 15.33
C GLY A 312 -1.41 5.26 14.85
N THR A 313 -1.19 5.67 13.60
CA THR A 313 0.17 5.74 13.03
C THR A 313 0.40 7.00 12.22
N ASN A 314 1.55 7.62 12.47
CA ASN A 314 2.03 8.74 11.65
C ASN A 314 2.87 8.29 10.45
N ILE A 315 2.96 6.97 10.21
CA ILE A 315 3.69 6.40 9.08
C ILE A 315 2.97 6.79 7.80
N GLY A 316 3.64 7.63 7.03
CA GLY A 316 3.18 8.25 5.80
C GLY A 316 4.15 9.39 5.52
N PHE A 317 4.77 9.38 4.35
CA PHE A 317 5.87 10.27 4.03
C PHE A 317 5.39 11.29 3.02
N GLU A 318 5.70 12.57 3.22
CA GLU A 318 5.41 13.57 2.19
C GLU A 318 6.10 13.14 0.89
N VAL A 319 5.39 13.24 -0.23
CA VAL A 319 5.97 12.96 -1.54
C VAL A 319 7.11 13.93 -1.83
N LEU A 320 8.05 13.51 -2.66
CA LEU A 320 9.10 14.40 -3.14
C LEU A 320 8.46 15.53 -3.96
N ASN A 321 8.79 16.76 -3.62
CA ASN A 321 8.46 17.93 -4.43
C ASN A 321 9.58 18.12 -5.44
N ASP A 322 9.23 18.06 -6.74
CA ASP A 322 10.12 18.48 -7.83
C ASP A 322 10.24 20.01 -7.90
#